data_AF-A0A350QDM5-F1
#
_entry.id   AF-A0A350QDM5-F1
#
_cell.length_a   1.000
_cell.length_b   1.000
_cell.length_c   1.000
_cell.angle_alpha   90.00
_cell.angle_beta   90.00
_cell.angle_gamma   90.00
#
_symmetry.space_group_name_H-M   'P 1'
#
loop_
_entity.id
_entity.type
_entity.pdbx_description
1 polymer ?
#
loop_
_entity_poly.entity_id
_entity_poly.type
_entity_poly.pdbx_seq_one_letter_code
_entity_poly.pdbx_strand_id
1 'polypeptide(L)'
;MKQLMSVLMIFTALLLSACSSQPDYRAARGSGYGYSEQQINDNYYRVVFKARGDDSGKAKAYALRRAAELTAEQGYDWFVVVDKETMTERQRDSDNRLGASYQTTTVQDCGLLGCRSRTVQQPSYEMGLAANTHDQVESVLEIRMGKGIMPAGANSYPAR
;
A
#
# COMPACT_ATOMS: atom_id res chain seq x y z
N MET A 1 -3.86 6.14 -47.72
CA MET A 1 -2.64 5.97 -46.89
C MET A 1 -2.60 6.87 -45.65
N LYS A 2 -2.90 8.18 -45.75
CA LYS A 2 -2.91 9.10 -44.58
C LYS A 2 -3.96 8.77 -43.50
N GLN A 3 -5.14 8.27 -43.92
CA GLN A 3 -6.22 7.89 -43.00
C GLN A 3 -5.92 6.60 -42.21
N LEU A 4 -5.23 5.64 -42.83
CA LEU A 4 -4.77 4.41 -42.17
C LEU A 4 -3.70 4.70 -41.10
N MET A 5 -2.85 5.70 -41.34
CA MET A 5 -1.78 6.09 -40.39
C MET A 5 -2.32 6.83 -39.16
N SER A 6 -3.42 7.59 -39.30
CA SER A 6 -4.09 8.25 -38.17
C SER A 6 -4.86 7.26 -37.28
N VAL A 7 -5.50 6.25 -37.87
CA VAL A 7 -6.21 5.20 -37.10
C VAL A 7 -5.22 4.34 -36.29
N LEU A 8 -4.06 4.04 -36.85
CA LEU A 8 -3.00 3.30 -36.16
C LEU A 8 -2.45 4.08 -34.95
N MET A 9 -2.33 5.41 -35.06
CA MET A 9 -1.83 6.27 -33.97
C MET A 9 -2.83 6.40 -32.80
N ILE A 10 -4.13 6.42 -33.10
CA ILE A 10 -5.20 6.47 -32.09
C ILE A 10 -5.31 5.14 -31.33
N PHE A 11 -5.08 4.01 -32.01
CA PHE A 11 -5.13 2.67 -31.37
C PHE A 11 -4.00 2.48 -30.34
N THR A 12 -2.80 2.99 -30.61
CA THR A 12 -1.67 2.93 -29.67
C THR A 12 -1.92 3.80 -28.43
N ALA A 13 -2.60 4.94 -28.56
CA ALA A 13 -2.91 5.82 -27.42
C ALA A 13 -3.93 5.22 -26.44
N LEU A 14 -4.85 4.38 -26.93
CA LEU A 14 -5.83 3.69 -26.06
C LEU A 14 -5.22 2.54 -25.25
N LEU A 15 -4.08 1.98 -25.68
CA LEU A 15 -3.39 0.88 -24.98
C LEU A 15 -2.57 1.36 -23.77
N LEU A 16 -2.29 2.67 -23.65
CA LEU A 16 -1.46 3.22 -22.57
C LEU A 16 -2.25 3.66 -21.31
N SER A 17 -3.58 3.63 -21.32
CA SER A 17 -4.40 4.06 -20.16
C SER A 17 -4.68 2.95 -19.13
N ALA A 18 -4.10 1.75 -19.29
CA ALA A 18 -4.44 0.58 -18.48
C ALA A 18 -3.68 0.44 -17.15
N CYS A 19 -2.76 1.33 -16.77
CA CYS A 19 -1.88 1.09 -15.63
C CYS A 19 -1.82 2.26 -14.64
N SER A 20 -2.67 2.25 -13.61
CA SER A 20 -2.37 3.01 -12.39
C SER A 20 -3.10 2.56 -11.12
N SER A 21 -3.53 1.29 -11.01
CA SER A 21 -3.95 0.74 -9.71
C SER A 21 -3.10 -0.48 -9.40
N GLN A 22 -2.18 -0.35 -8.44
CA GLN A 22 -1.44 -1.51 -7.95
C GLN A 22 -2.43 -2.51 -7.33
N PRO A 23 -2.36 -3.80 -7.67
CA PRO A 23 -3.28 -4.78 -7.09
C PRO A 23 -3.06 -4.89 -5.59
N ASP A 24 -4.15 -5.01 -4.83
CA ASP A 24 -4.12 -5.18 -3.38
C ASP A 24 -3.42 -6.47 -2.97
N TYR A 25 -3.55 -7.50 -3.79
CA TYR A 25 -2.83 -8.76 -3.63
C TYR A 25 -1.57 -8.79 -4.47
N ARG A 26 -0.43 -8.86 -3.79
CA ARG A 26 0.92 -8.89 -4.36
C ARG A 26 1.90 -9.33 -3.30
N ALA A 27 3.07 -9.81 -3.70
CA ALA A 27 4.15 -10.06 -2.75
C ALA A 27 4.56 -8.76 -2.06
N ALA A 28 4.80 -8.83 -0.75
CA ALA A 28 5.35 -7.75 0.03
C ALA A 28 6.80 -7.47 -0.41
N ARG A 29 7.16 -6.19 -0.50
CA ARG A 29 8.55 -5.77 -0.68
C ARG A 29 9.13 -5.42 0.69
N GLY A 30 10.02 -6.25 1.21
CA GLY A 30 10.54 -6.09 2.58
C GLY A 30 9.40 -6.13 3.61
N SER A 31 9.34 -5.12 4.48
CA SER A 31 8.27 -4.93 5.47
C SER A 31 7.02 -4.18 4.94
N GLY A 32 6.90 -4.04 3.62
CA GLY A 32 5.81 -3.33 2.97
C GLY A 32 4.49 -4.11 2.88
N TYR A 33 3.52 -3.52 2.16
CA TYR A 33 2.20 -4.11 1.93
C TYR A 33 2.23 -5.24 0.91
N GLY A 34 1.47 -6.30 1.17
CA GLY A 34 1.35 -7.50 0.36
C GLY A 34 1.33 -8.77 1.20
N TYR A 35 1.43 -9.92 0.54
CA TYR A 35 1.65 -11.20 1.18
C TYR A 35 3.14 -11.48 1.37
N SER A 36 3.49 -12.17 2.45
CA SER A 36 4.79 -12.80 2.64
C SER A 36 4.61 -14.16 3.29
N GLU A 37 5.60 -15.02 3.14
CA GLU A 37 5.60 -16.36 3.70
C GLU A 37 6.96 -16.66 4.31
N GLN A 38 6.92 -17.39 5.42
CA GLN A 38 8.10 -17.83 6.14
C GLN A 38 7.95 -19.31 6.44
N GLN A 39 8.90 -20.11 5.99
CA GLN A 39 8.99 -21.50 6.38
C GLN A 39 9.47 -21.59 7.83
N ILE A 40 8.74 -22.33 8.66
CA ILE A 40 9.14 -22.65 10.03
C ILE A 40 9.71 -24.07 10.06
N ASN A 41 8.99 -25.04 9.45
CA ASN A 41 9.40 -26.42 9.24
C ASN A 41 8.99 -26.89 7.83
N ASP A 42 9.35 -28.13 7.44
CA ASP A 42 9.08 -28.71 6.11
C ASP A 42 7.62 -28.61 5.63
N ASN A 43 6.67 -28.73 6.55
CA ASN A 43 5.23 -28.63 6.28
C ASN A 43 4.53 -27.57 7.13
N TYR A 44 5.28 -26.68 7.77
CA TYR A 44 4.75 -25.65 8.66
C TYR A 44 5.22 -24.27 8.21
N TYR A 45 4.26 -23.42 7.84
CA TYR A 45 4.54 -22.11 7.26
C TYR A 45 3.74 -21.04 7.99
N ARG A 46 4.35 -19.86 8.12
CA ARG A 46 3.66 -18.64 8.50
C ARG A 46 3.40 -17.81 7.26
N VAL A 47 2.13 -17.50 7.01
CA VAL A 47 1.68 -16.66 5.91
C VAL A 47 1.15 -15.36 6.50
N VAL A 48 1.69 -14.24 6.03
CA VAL A 48 1.30 -12.90 6.48
C VAL A 48 0.72 -12.15 5.31
N PHE A 49 -0.37 -11.42 5.54
CA PHE A 49 -0.89 -10.46 4.58
C PHE A 49 -1.10 -9.10 5.25
N LYS A 50 -0.47 -8.06 4.69
CA LYS A 50 -0.53 -6.69 5.18
C LYS A 50 -1.14 -5.76 4.13
N ALA A 51 -2.17 -5.00 4.52
CA ALA A 51 -2.84 -4.01 3.66
C ALA A 51 -3.08 -2.69 4.38
N ARG A 52 -3.26 -1.63 3.58
CA ARG A 52 -3.78 -0.36 4.08
C ARG A 52 -5.30 -0.48 4.29
N GLY A 53 -5.80 0.27 5.26
CA GLY A 53 -7.21 0.27 5.66
C GLY A 53 -7.48 -0.62 6.87
N ASP A 54 -8.76 -0.80 7.17
CA ASP A 54 -9.28 -1.52 8.33
C ASP A 54 -10.05 -2.80 7.96
N ASP A 55 -10.03 -3.19 6.67
CA ASP A 55 -10.72 -4.36 6.16
C ASP A 55 -10.01 -5.68 6.54
N SER A 56 -10.24 -6.09 7.78
CA SER A 56 -9.76 -7.37 8.31
C SER A 56 -10.30 -8.59 7.56
N GLY A 57 -11.50 -8.50 6.98
CA GLY A 57 -12.09 -9.59 6.21
C GLY A 57 -11.32 -9.87 4.93
N LYS A 58 -11.01 -8.80 4.19
CA LYS A 58 -10.18 -8.88 2.97
C LYS A 58 -8.76 -9.33 3.27
N ALA A 59 -8.15 -8.83 4.35
CA ALA A 59 -6.81 -9.27 4.75
C ALA A 59 -6.76 -10.77 5.07
N LYS A 60 -7.74 -11.28 5.83
CA LYS A 60 -7.89 -12.72 6.11
C LYS A 60 -8.10 -13.54 4.85
N ALA A 61 -8.99 -13.09 3.96
CA ALA A 61 -9.27 -13.78 2.70
C ALA A 61 -8.01 -13.89 1.82
N TYR A 62 -7.21 -12.83 1.76
CA TYR A 62 -5.95 -12.86 1.01
C TYR A 62 -4.86 -13.69 1.68
N ALA A 63 -4.74 -13.69 3.00
CA ALA A 63 -3.84 -14.61 3.70
C ALA A 63 -4.21 -16.08 3.44
N LEU A 64 -5.51 -16.41 3.49
CA LEU A 64 -6.00 -17.76 3.16
C LEU A 64 -5.75 -18.12 1.69
N ARG A 65 -5.97 -17.18 0.77
CA ARG A 65 -5.65 -17.41 -0.64
C ARG A 65 -4.17 -17.70 -0.84
N ARG A 66 -3.28 -16.94 -0.18
CA ARG A 66 -1.84 -17.18 -0.29
C ARG A 66 -1.44 -18.52 0.31
N ALA A 67 -2.06 -18.91 1.42
CA ALA A 67 -1.86 -20.23 2.00
C ALA A 67 -2.22 -21.37 1.03
N ALA A 68 -3.33 -21.24 0.29
CA ALA A 68 -3.74 -22.21 -0.73
C ALA A 68 -2.72 -22.27 -1.88
N GLU A 69 -2.34 -21.11 -2.44
CA GLU A 69 -1.34 -21.03 -3.51
C GLU A 69 -0.01 -21.65 -3.09
N LEU A 70 0.51 -21.29 -1.91
CA LEU A 70 1.74 -21.85 -1.36
C LEU A 70 1.65 -23.37 -1.18
N THR A 71 0.52 -23.87 -0.68
CA THR A 71 0.30 -25.32 -0.50
C THR A 71 0.36 -26.05 -1.85
N ALA A 72 -0.26 -25.48 -2.89
CA ALA A 72 -0.21 -26.02 -4.24
C ALA A 72 1.19 -25.94 -4.86
N GLU A 73 1.92 -24.85 -4.61
CA GLU A 73 3.32 -24.65 -5.06
C GLU A 73 4.27 -25.67 -4.41
N GLN A 74 4.06 -26.01 -3.14
CA GLN A 74 4.82 -27.02 -2.40
C GLN A 74 4.39 -28.47 -2.72
N GLY A 75 3.35 -28.66 -3.53
CA GLY A 75 2.87 -29.98 -3.96
C GLY A 75 2.14 -30.77 -2.86
N TYR A 76 1.47 -30.07 -1.95
CA TYR A 76 0.56 -30.64 -0.97
C TYR A 76 -0.90 -30.51 -1.43
N ASP A 77 -1.78 -31.36 -0.90
CA ASP A 77 -3.19 -31.43 -1.32
C ASP A 77 -4.08 -30.51 -0.49
N TRP A 78 -3.73 -30.32 0.78
CA TRP A 78 -4.49 -29.56 1.75
C TRP A 78 -3.58 -28.87 2.76
N PHE A 79 -4.14 -27.85 3.42
CA PHE A 79 -3.53 -27.22 4.58
C PHE A 79 -4.55 -27.03 5.70
N VAL A 80 -4.05 -27.00 6.93
CA VAL A 80 -4.84 -26.70 8.13
C VAL A 80 -4.29 -25.43 8.75
N VAL A 81 -5.17 -24.48 9.04
CA VAL A 81 -4.82 -23.30 9.82
C VAL A 81 -4.74 -23.71 11.29
N VAL A 82 -3.51 -23.69 11.82
CA VAL A 82 -3.19 -24.08 13.20
C VAL A 82 -3.36 -22.87 14.13
N ASP A 83 -2.91 -21.70 13.66
CA ASP A 83 -3.07 -20.46 14.38
C ASP A 83 -3.45 -19.33 13.43
N LYS A 84 -4.22 -18.35 13.94
CA LYS A 84 -4.63 -17.18 13.19
C LYS A 84 -4.71 -15.95 14.08
N GLU A 85 -4.06 -14.90 13.63
CA GLU A 85 -4.10 -13.59 14.27
C GLU A 85 -4.48 -12.54 13.23
N THR A 86 -5.23 -11.53 13.67
CA THR A 86 -5.50 -10.37 12.82
C THR A 86 -5.43 -9.13 13.66
N MET A 87 -4.55 -8.23 13.26
CA MET A 87 -4.28 -6.98 13.92
C MET A 87 -4.74 -5.83 13.03
N THR A 88 -5.48 -4.90 13.61
CA THR A 88 -5.84 -3.63 12.96
C THR A 88 -5.20 -2.53 13.77
N GLU A 89 -4.30 -1.79 13.15
CA GLU A 89 -3.57 -0.71 13.79
C GLU A 89 -3.96 0.61 13.12
N ARG A 90 -4.38 1.56 13.97
CA ARG A 90 -4.75 2.91 13.56
C ARG A 90 -3.69 3.85 14.09
N GLN A 91 -2.80 4.29 13.21
CA GLN A 91 -1.76 5.24 13.56
C GLN A 91 -2.23 6.65 13.23
N ARG A 92 -2.07 7.57 14.20
CA ARG A 92 -2.34 9.00 14.00
C ARG A 92 -1.00 9.72 14.05
N ASP A 93 -0.55 10.16 12.88
CA ASP A 93 0.65 10.98 12.76
C ASP A 93 0.20 12.44 12.76
N SER A 94 0.45 13.13 13.88
CA SER A 94 0.28 14.58 13.98
C SER A 94 1.60 15.25 13.64
N ASP A 95 1.65 15.88 12.48
CA ASP A 95 2.80 16.61 11.98
C ASP A 95 2.59 18.11 12.27
N ASN A 96 3.34 18.62 13.24
CA ASN A 96 3.31 20.03 13.64
C ASN A 96 4.54 20.72 13.07
N ARG A 97 4.35 21.62 12.10
CA ARG A 97 5.43 22.38 11.48
C ARG A 97 5.38 23.83 11.93
N LEU A 98 6.49 24.30 12.46
CA LEU A 98 6.76 25.71 12.76
C LEU A 98 7.95 26.13 11.92
N GLY A 99 7.69 27.00 10.95
CA GLY A 99 8.71 27.52 10.03
C GLY A 99 8.90 29.01 10.22
N ALA A 100 10.15 29.45 10.20
CA ALA A 100 10.50 30.86 10.06
C ALA A 100 11.29 31.02 8.75
N SER A 101 10.79 31.86 7.86
CA SER A 101 11.36 32.14 6.55
C SER A 101 11.50 33.65 6.35
N TYR A 102 12.23 34.06 5.31
CA TYR A 102 12.29 35.46 4.91
C TYR A 102 11.61 35.59 3.56
N GLN A 103 10.63 36.50 3.50
CA GLN A 103 9.94 36.83 2.27
C GLN A 103 10.44 38.17 1.74
N THR A 104 10.65 38.22 0.44
CA THR A 104 11.12 39.41 -0.25
C THR A 104 9.92 40.12 -0.85
N THR A 105 9.62 41.33 -0.39
CA THR A 105 8.53 42.15 -0.92
C THR A 105 9.08 43.44 -1.53
N THR A 106 8.56 43.82 -2.69
CA THR A 106 8.94 45.06 -3.38
C THR A 106 7.96 46.14 -2.97
N VAL A 107 8.44 47.11 -2.19
CA VAL A 107 7.66 48.25 -1.73
C VAL A 107 7.95 49.43 -2.65
N GLN A 108 6.93 50.14 -3.09
CA GLN A 108 7.07 51.33 -3.93
C GLN A 108 6.78 52.58 -3.09
N ASP A 109 7.81 53.38 -2.87
CA ASP A 109 7.72 54.66 -2.18
C ASP A 109 7.58 55.77 -3.25
N CYS A 110 6.42 56.43 -3.30
CA CYS A 110 6.16 57.55 -4.21
C CYS A 110 6.15 58.87 -3.44
N GLY A 111 6.91 59.85 -3.93
CA GLY A 111 6.94 61.22 -3.43
C GLY A 111 6.59 62.24 -4.51
N LEU A 112 6.72 63.52 -4.20
CA LEU A 112 6.32 64.64 -5.09
C LEU A 112 7.11 64.69 -6.41
N LEU A 113 8.31 64.09 -6.45
CA LEU A 113 9.23 64.15 -7.60
C LEU A 113 9.46 62.79 -8.29
N GLY A 114 8.77 61.73 -7.87
CA GLY A 114 8.89 60.41 -8.49
C GLY A 114 8.63 59.23 -7.55
N CYS A 115 8.64 58.03 -8.11
CA CYS A 115 8.49 56.77 -7.37
C CYS A 115 9.79 55.96 -7.40
N ARG A 116 10.16 55.37 -6.26
CA ARG A 116 11.28 54.44 -6.14
C ARG A 116 10.77 53.11 -5.58
N SER A 117 11.04 52.03 -6.28
CA SER A 117 10.83 50.69 -5.73
C SER A 117 12.06 50.27 -4.93
N ARG A 118 11.82 49.71 -3.74
CA ARG A 118 12.84 49.08 -2.90
C ARG A 118 12.41 47.67 -2.56
N THR A 119 13.36 46.76 -2.63
CA THR A 119 13.15 45.37 -2.24
C THR A 119 13.54 45.22 -0.78
N VAL A 120 12.61 44.83 0.08
CA VAL A 120 12.87 44.59 1.50
C VAL A 120 12.64 43.12 1.84
N GLN A 121 13.47 42.58 2.73
CA GLN A 121 13.27 41.26 3.31
C GLN A 121 12.52 41.42 4.62
N GLN A 122 11.43 40.66 4.77
CA GLN A 122 10.63 40.65 5.99
C GLN A 122 10.57 39.21 6.53
N PRO A 123 10.75 39.00 7.83
CA PRO A 123 10.58 37.68 8.41
C PRO A 123 9.11 37.26 8.31
N SER A 124 8.89 36.01 7.93
CA SER A 124 7.58 35.37 7.92
C SER A 124 7.60 34.10 8.75
N TYR A 125 6.54 33.91 9.51
CA TYR A 125 6.34 32.75 10.35
C TYR A 125 5.18 31.95 9.76
N GLU A 126 5.38 30.66 9.55
CA GLU A 126 4.34 29.73 9.14
C GLU A 126 4.12 28.70 10.25
N MET A 127 2.84 28.39 10.49
CA MET A 127 2.43 27.34 11.40
C MET A 127 1.50 26.40 10.66
N GLY A 128 1.92 25.15 10.49
CA GLY A 128 1.18 24.10 9.83
C GLY A 128 0.80 23.01 10.84
N LEU A 129 -0.48 22.67 10.88
CA LEU A 129 -1.01 21.50 11.58
C LEU A 129 -1.51 20.52 10.54
N ALA A 130 -0.87 19.36 10.41
CA ALA A 130 -1.35 18.27 9.58
C ALA A 130 -1.60 17.05 10.45
N ALA A 131 -2.84 16.58 10.48
CA ALA A 131 -3.19 15.33 11.14
C ALA A 131 -3.45 14.27 10.06
N ASN A 132 -2.55 13.30 9.95
CA ASN A 132 -2.71 12.16 9.07
C ASN A 132 -3.14 10.95 9.91
N THR A 133 -4.17 10.25 9.46
CA THR A 133 -4.55 8.95 10.04
C THR A 133 -4.24 7.87 9.02
N HIS A 134 -3.51 6.85 9.44
CA HIS A 134 -3.14 5.71 8.62
C HIS A 134 -3.67 4.46 9.30
N ASP A 135 -4.68 3.85 8.68
CA ASP A 135 -5.18 2.55 9.09
C ASP A 135 -4.39 1.47 8.35
N GLN A 136 -3.93 0.45 9.07
CA GLN A 136 -3.32 -0.74 8.52
C GLN A 136 -3.93 -1.98 9.15
N VAL A 137 -3.99 -3.05 8.36
CA VAL A 137 -4.47 -4.35 8.81
C VAL A 137 -3.50 -5.44 8.39
N GLU A 138 -3.22 -6.33 9.33
CA GLU A 138 -2.29 -7.43 9.18
C GLU A 138 -2.98 -8.72 9.62
N SER A 139 -3.00 -9.73 8.76
CA SER A 139 -3.49 -11.06 9.08
C SER A 139 -2.34 -12.05 9.00
N VAL A 140 -2.10 -12.75 10.10
CA VAL A 140 -1.07 -13.78 10.23
C VAL A 140 -1.76 -15.13 10.35
N LEU A 141 -1.35 -16.09 9.53
CA LEU A 141 -1.82 -17.47 9.58
C LEU A 141 -0.62 -18.39 9.75
N GLU A 142 -0.70 -19.32 10.68
CA GLU A 142 0.20 -20.46 10.71
C GLU A 142 -0.51 -21.68 10.15
N ILE A 143 0.09 -22.28 9.13
CA ILE A 143 -0.52 -23.38 8.38
C ILE A 143 0.36 -24.61 8.44
N ARG A 144 -0.30 -25.77 8.57
CA ARG A 144 0.32 -27.08 8.41
C ARG A 144 -0.22 -27.75 7.15
N MET A 145 0.68 -28.17 6.27
CA MET A 145 0.35 -28.80 5.00
C MET A 145 0.39 -30.33 5.09
N GLY A 146 -0.37 -31.00 4.23
CA GLY A 146 -0.38 -32.46 4.13
C GLY A 146 -0.87 -32.97 2.78
N LYS A 147 -0.67 -34.28 2.56
CA LYS A 147 -1.07 -35.00 1.36
C LYS A 147 -2.16 -36.02 1.65
N GLY A 148 -2.89 -36.42 0.62
CA GLY A 148 -3.93 -37.44 0.70
C GLY A 148 -5.23 -36.93 1.28
N ILE A 149 -5.86 -37.73 2.13
CA ILE A 149 -7.18 -37.39 2.70
C ILE A 149 -7.07 -36.15 3.60
N MET A 150 -7.89 -35.14 3.29
CA MET A 150 -7.96 -33.93 4.08
C MET A 150 -8.59 -34.23 5.45
N PRO A 151 -7.99 -33.77 6.56
CA PRO A 151 -8.56 -33.96 7.89
C PRO A 151 -9.91 -33.22 8.00
N ALA A 152 -10.92 -33.89 8.55
CA ALA A 152 -12.20 -33.26 8.82
C ALA A 152 -12.04 -32.19 9.91
N GLY A 153 -12.33 -30.93 9.58
CA GLY A 153 -12.23 -29.81 10.52
C GLY A 153 -12.59 -28.48 9.89
N ALA A 154 -13.08 -27.55 10.70
CA ALA A 154 -13.49 -26.21 10.25
C ALA A 154 -12.31 -25.34 9.76
N ASN A 155 -11.08 -25.71 10.10
CA ASN A 155 -9.85 -25.02 9.71
C ASN A 155 -9.04 -25.76 8.65
N SER A 156 -9.61 -26.78 8.02
CA SER A 156 -8.98 -27.54 6.94
C SER A 156 -9.44 -27.00 5.59
N TYR A 157 -8.49 -26.73 4.70
CA TYR A 157 -8.74 -26.13 3.39
C TYR A 157 -8.00 -26.90 2.30
N PRO A 158 -8.59 -27.03 1.10
CA PRO A 158 -7.90 -27.57 -0.06
C PRO A 158 -6.83 -26.59 -0.55
N ALA A 159 -5.84 -27.10 -1.27
CA ALA A 159 -4.81 -26.27 -1.91
C ALA A 159 -5.34 -25.42 -3.08
N ARG A 160 -6.57 -25.69 -3.58
CA ARG A 160 -7.19 -25.03 -4.74
C ARG A 160 -8.71 -24.96 -4.60
#